data_AF-A0A0P9FE93-F1
#
_entry.id   AF-A0A0P9FE93-F1
#
_cell.length_a   1.000
_cell.length_b   1.000
_cell.length_c   1.000
_cell.angle_alpha   90.00
_cell.angle_beta   90.00
_cell.angle_gamma   90.00
#
_symmetry.space_group_name_H-M   'P 1'
#
loop_
_entity.id
_entity.type
_entity.pdbx_description
1 polymer ?
#
loop_
_entity_poly.entity_id
_entity_poly.type
_entity_poly.pdbx_seq_one_letter_code
_entity_poly.pdbx_strand_id
1 'polypeptide(L)'
;MNRRIALALALAVALSLALFGTAAAHAKLVSSTPAAGTKLTAAPAKITIVLSEEVSEKETDSYFVVTNEQGTEAGRGKLDNADIDHKTLSGTLNSGAGDGVYTVTWYALTPDDNGKSSGSFTFGVNKDPGAQPTAAPHDEAEPTAASAAQPTATGSAAQPTAAAAHDHDAEPGTLPKTGAGDTPLAGIFLVVALLLVAGGLVLRRSRNSAR
;
A
#
# COMPACT_ATOMS: atom_id res chain seq x y z
N MET A 1 -2.48 35.70 30.45
CA MET A 1 -3.02 34.94 29.31
C MET A 1 -4.40 34.43 29.69
N ASN A 2 -5.46 34.76 28.93
CA ASN A 2 -6.83 34.58 29.39
C ASN A 2 -7.23 33.10 29.29
N ARG A 3 -7.62 32.49 30.42
CA ARG A 3 -8.07 31.07 30.50
C ARG A 3 -9.08 30.69 29.40
N ARG A 4 -9.92 31.63 28.99
CA ARG A 4 -10.91 31.46 27.90
C ARG A 4 -10.28 31.24 26.52
N ILE A 5 -9.14 31.89 26.25
CA ILE A 5 -8.40 31.72 24.99
C ILE A 5 -7.72 30.35 24.96
N ALA A 6 -7.16 29.91 26.09
CA ALA A 6 -6.54 28.59 26.20
C ALA A 6 -7.57 27.46 26.01
N LEU A 7 -8.77 27.58 26.61
CA LEU A 7 -9.85 26.61 26.41
C LEU A 7 -10.33 26.55 24.95
N ALA A 8 -10.50 27.71 24.30
CA ALA A 8 -10.94 27.76 22.92
C ALA A 8 -9.92 27.11 21.96
N LEU A 9 -8.61 27.34 22.19
CA LEU A 9 -7.56 26.67 21.42
C LEU A 9 -7.55 25.16 21.66
N ALA A 10 -7.63 24.73 22.92
CA ALA A 10 -7.64 23.30 23.26
C ALA A 10 -8.83 22.57 22.63
N LEU A 11 -10.01 23.21 22.64
CA LEU A 11 -11.21 22.67 22.01
C LEU A 11 -11.09 22.61 20.49
N ALA A 12 -10.54 23.66 19.86
CA ALA A 12 -10.30 23.66 18.42
C ALA A 12 -9.33 22.55 18.00
N VAL A 13 -8.24 22.34 18.74
CA VAL A 13 -7.29 21.23 18.50
C VAL A 13 -7.97 19.89 18.69
N ALA A 14 -8.75 19.69 19.75
CA ALA A 14 -9.47 18.44 20.00
C ALA A 14 -10.49 18.11 18.90
N LEU A 15 -11.23 19.11 18.41
CA LEU A 15 -12.15 18.94 17.28
C LEU A 15 -11.39 18.61 15.99
N SER A 16 -10.28 19.28 15.73
CA SER A 16 -9.41 18.96 14.58
C SER A 16 -8.91 17.52 14.64
N LEU A 17 -8.46 17.05 15.81
CA LEU A 17 -8.00 15.66 15.99
C LEU A 17 -9.12 14.63 15.78
N ALA A 18 -10.37 14.98 16.10
CA ALA A 18 -11.53 14.10 15.90
C ALA A 18 -11.94 13.95 14.42
N LEU A 19 -11.42 14.80 13.52
CA LEU A 19 -11.64 14.70 12.08
C LEU A 19 -10.64 13.76 11.38
N PHE A 20 -9.58 13.32 12.06
CA PHE A 20 -8.66 12.31 11.53
C PHE A 20 -9.28 10.93 11.76
N GLY A 21 -10.07 10.48 10.78
CA GLY A 21 -10.48 9.07 10.72
C GLY A 21 -9.26 8.16 10.66
N THR A 22 -9.37 6.96 11.22
CA THR A 22 -8.37 5.92 11.02
C THR A 22 -8.38 5.54 9.54
N ALA A 23 -7.36 5.97 8.78
CA ALA A 23 -7.15 5.46 7.44
C ALA A 23 -6.92 3.95 7.56
N ALA A 24 -7.82 3.13 7.02
CA ALA A 24 -7.58 1.72 6.83
C ALA A 24 -6.65 1.59 5.61
N ALA A 25 -5.35 1.78 5.84
CA ALA A 25 -4.37 2.16 4.82
C ALA A 25 -3.81 1.00 3.98
N HIS A 26 -4.44 -0.18 3.99
CA HIS A 26 -3.90 -1.32 3.26
C HIS A 26 -4.97 -2.04 2.47
N ALA A 27 -4.59 -2.50 1.28
CA ALA A 27 -5.43 -3.25 0.39
C ALA A 27 -6.02 -4.48 1.08
N LYS A 28 -7.34 -4.66 0.94
CA LYS A 28 -8.08 -5.80 1.49
C LYS A 28 -8.78 -6.53 0.36
N LEU A 29 -8.91 -7.85 0.51
CA LEU A 29 -9.76 -8.65 -0.36
C LEU A 29 -11.21 -8.18 -0.24
N VAL A 30 -11.77 -7.64 -1.33
CA VAL A 30 -13.16 -7.20 -1.42
C VAL A 30 -14.03 -8.34 -1.94
N SER A 31 -13.57 -9.02 -2.99
CA SER A 31 -14.30 -10.15 -3.57
C SER A 31 -13.37 -11.10 -4.32
N SER A 32 -13.86 -12.31 -4.58
CA SER A 32 -13.16 -13.32 -5.38
C SER A 32 -14.13 -14.07 -6.29
N THR A 33 -13.62 -14.53 -7.43
CA THR A 33 -14.25 -15.51 -8.31
C THR A 33 -13.23 -16.59 -8.61
N PRO A 34 -13.43 -17.85 -8.18
CA PRO A 34 -14.55 -18.35 -7.38
C PRO A 34 -14.71 -17.64 -6.03
N ALA A 35 -15.95 -17.52 -5.54
CA ALA A 35 -16.20 -16.93 -4.23
C ALA A 35 -15.60 -17.79 -3.12
N ALA A 36 -15.02 -17.15 -2.10
CA ALA A 36 -14.44 -17.81 -0.93
C ALA A 36 -15.43 -18.81 -0.30
N GLY A 37 -14.95 -20.00 0.02
CA GLY A 37 -15.73 -21.10 0.59
C GLY A 37 -16.63 -21.84 -0.41
N THR A 38 -16.61 -21.49 -1.69
CA THR A 38 -17.48 -22.13 -2.68
C THR A 38 -16.94 -23.51 -3.08
N LYS A 39 -17.86 -24.48 -3.19
CA LYS A 39 -17.65 -25.75 -3.87
C LYS A 39 -18.13 -25.65 -5.32
N LEU A 40 -17.22 -25.89 -6.25
CA LEU A 40 -17.47 -25.99 -7.69
C LEU A 40 -17.62 -27.46 -8.10
N THR A 41 -18.30 -27.69 -9.22
CA THR A 41 -18.41 -29.02 -9.86
C THR A 41 -17.32 -29.27 -10.90
N ALA A 42 -16.57 -28.24 -11.29
CA ALA A 42 -15.46 -28.31 -12.23
C ALA A 42 -14.42 -27.22 -11.91
N ALA A 43 -13.18 -27.43 -12.33
CA ALA A 43 -12.12 -26.43 -12.19
C ALA A 43 -12.50 -25.13 -12.91
N PRO A 44 -12.31 -23.95 -12.28
CA PRO A 44 -12.63 -22.67 -12.89
C PRO A 44 -11.65 -22.36 -14.04
N ALA A 45 -12.14 -21.74 -15.11
CA ALA A 45 -11.30 -21.31 -16.23
C ALA A 45 -10.38 -20.12 -15.86
N LYS A 46 -10.82 -19.28 -14.92
CA LYS A 46 -10.10 -18.10 -14.43
C LYS A 46 -10.36 -17.95 -12.94
N ILE A 47 -9.33 -17.51 -12.22
CA ILE A 47 -9.42 -17.04 -10.84
C ILE A 47 -9.18 -15.53 -10.87
N THR A 48 -10.06 -14.79 -10.22
CA THR A 48 -9.99 -13.33 -10.11
C THR A 48 -10.22 -12.92 -8.66
N ILE A 49 -9.45 -11.96 -8.18
CA ILE A 49 -9.68 -11.28 -6.90
C ILE A 49 -9.71 -9.78 -7.11
N VAL A 50 -10.56 -9.10 -6.35
CA VAL A 50 -10.67 -7.64 -6.34
C VAL A 50 -10.24 -7.14 -4.98
N LEU A 51 -9.35 -6.17 -4.96
CA LEU A 51 -8.82 -5.52 -3.77
C LEU A 51 -9.48 -4.16 -3.55
N SER A 52 -9.41 -3.62 -2.34
CA SER A 52 -10.02 -2.33 -2.00
C SER A 52 -9.27 -1.13 -2.59
N GLU A 53 -7.99 -1.31 -2.89
CA GLU A 53 -7.07 -0.26 -3.33
C GLU A 53 -6.32 -0.68 -4.58
N GLU A 54 -5.77 0.32 -5.27
CA GLU A 54 -4.86 0.12 -6.40
C GLU A 54 -3.60 -0.62 -5.92
N VAL A 55 -3.05 -1.51 -6.76
CA VAL A 55 -1.81 -2.24 -6.45
C VAL A 55 -0.73 -2.02 -7.49
N SER A 56 0.53 -2.23 -7.08
CA SER A 56 1.71 -2.10 -7.92
C SER A 56 1.59 -2.94 -9.19
N GLU A 57 1.89 -2.32 -10.33
CA GLU A 57 1.96 -2.97 -11.64
C GLU A 57 3.11 -4.00 -11.75
N LYS A 58 4.09 -3.94 -10.84
CA LYS A 58 5.18 -4.92 -10.81
C LYS A 58 4.64 -6.26 -10.32
N GLU A 59 4.66 -7.25 -11.20
CA GLU A 59 4.17 -8.61 -10.88
C GLU A 59 4.86 -9.25 -9.66
N THR A 60 6.06 -8.81 -9.30
CA THR A 60 6.79 -9.27 -8.11
C THR A 60 6.24 -8.74 -6.80
N ASP A 61 5.48 -7.64 -6.86
CA ASP A 61 4.98 -6.93 -5.67
C ASP A 61 3.51 -7.25 -5.39
N SER A 62 2.75 -7.60 -6.44
CA SER A 62 1.30 -7.86 -6.36
C SER A 62 0.92 -9.09 -7.19
N TYR A 63 0.53 -10.17 -6.52
CA TYR A 63 0.23 -11.46 -7.14
C TYR A 63 -0.58 -12.36 -6.22
N PHE A 64 -1.09 -13.47 -6.76
CA PHE A 64 -1.57 -14.59 -5.94
C PHE A 64 -0.97 -15.91 -6.40
N VAL A 65 -0.81 -16.84 -5.47
CA VAL A 65 -0.42 -18.23 -5.71
C VAL A 65 -1.55 -19.13 -5.25
N VAL A 66 -1.81 -20.18 -6.03
CA VAL A 66 -2.78 -21.21 -5.69
C VAL A 66 -2.04 -22.48 -5.31
N THR A 67 -2.37 -23.07 -4.15
CA THR A 67 -1.84 -24.38 -3.74
C THR A 67 -2.96 -25.40 -3.60
N ASN A 68 -2.64 -26.67 -3.87
CA ASN A 68 -3.53 -27.80 -3.60
C ASN A 68 -3.40 -28.29 -2.15
N GLU A 69 -4.14 -29.33 -1.79
CA GLU A 69 -4.13 -29.94 -0.45
C GLU A 69 -2.76 -30.50 -0.04
N GLN A 70 -1.88 -30.79 -1.00
CA GLN A 70 -0.52 -31.26 -0.76
C GLN A 70 0.48 -30.09 -0.61
N GLY A 71 0.01 -28.84 -0.65
CA GLY A 71 0.85 -27.64 -0.59
C GLY A 71 1.64 -27.38 -1.87
N THR A 72 1.34 -28.09 -2.97
CA THR A 72 1.99 -27.89 -4.26
C THR A 72 1.34 -26.75 -5.02
N GLU A 73 2.13 -25.89 -5.66
CA GLU A 73 1.62 -24.84 -6.53
C GLU A 73 0.79 -25.42 -7.68
N ALA A 74 -0.47 -25.01 -7.71
CA ALA A 74 -1.48 -25.43 -8.67
C ALA A 74 -1.95 -24.30 -9.58
N GLY A 75 -1.38 -23.10 -9.45
CA GLY A 75 -1.71 -21.95 -10.28
C GLY A 75 -1.15 -20.65 -9.72
N ARG A 76 -1.23 -19.59 -10.53
CA ARG A 76 -0.76 -18.25 -10.17
C ARG A 76 -1.57 -17.19 -10.90
N GLY A 77 -1.66 -16.00 -10.32
CA GLY A 77 -2.19 -14.81 -10.96
C GLY A 77 -1.42 -13.56 -10.60
N LYS A 78 -1.68 -12.51 -11.37
CA LYS A 78 -0.98 -11.22 -11.38
C LYS A 78 -1.96 -10.11 -11.73
N LEU A 79 -1.50 -8.87 -11.83
CA LEU A 79 -2.37 -7.75 -12.20
C LEU A 79 -3.12 -8.02 -13.51
N ASP A 80 -4.44 -7.82 -13.48
CA ASP A 80 -5.28 -7.82 -14.67
C ASP A 80 -5.17 -6.45 -15.35
N ASN A 81 -4.30 -6.33 -16.36
CA ASN A 81 -4.08 -5.07 -17.08
C ASN A 81 -5.32 -4.57 -17.85
N ALA A 82 -6.42 -5.34 -17.90
CA ALA A 82 -7.69 -4.87 -18.43
C ALA A 82 -8.50 -4.05 -17.40
N ASP A 83 -8.17 -4.16 -16.10
CA ASP A 83 -8.75 -3.35 -15.05
C ASP A 83 -7.98 -2.03 -14.92
N ILE A 84 -8.58 -0.93 -15.39
CA ILE A 84 -7.94 0.39 -15.40
C ILE A 84 -7.71 0.97 -14.00
N ASP A 85 -8.44 0.47 -12.99
CA ASP A 85 -8.28 0.89 -11.60
C ASP A 85 -7.15 0.12 -10.88
N HIS A 86 -6.52 -0.85 -11.58
CA HIS A 86 -5.48 -1.76 -11.08
C HIS A 86 -5.80 -2.37 -9.70
N LYS A 87 -7.05 -2.77 -9.47
CA LYS A 87 -7.49 -3.42 -8.21
C LYS A 87 -7.65 -4.92 -8.34
N THR A 88 -7.54 -5.43 -9.56
CA THR A 88 -7.89 -6.80 -9.90
C THR A 88 -6.64 -7.63 -10.16
N LEU A 89 -6.45 -8.72 -9.41
CA LEU A 89 -5.49 -9.76 -9.75
C LEU A 89 -6.21 -10.93 -10.41
N SER A 90 -5.65 -11.47 -11.48
CA SER A 90 -6.22 -12.61 -12.18
C SER A 90 -5.19 -13.63 -12.66
N GLY A 91 -5.65 -14.87 -12.80
CA GLY A 91 -4.80 -16.01 -13.10
C GLY A 91 -5.60 -17.28 -13.40
N THR A 92 -4.89 -18.39 -13.54
CA THR A 92 -5.49 -19.68 -13.87
C THR A 92 -4.88 -20.79 -13.04
N LEU A 93 -5.59 -21.92 -12.96
CA LEU A 93 -5.00 -23.17 -12.48
C LEU A 93 -4.09 -23.76 -13.56
N ASN A 94 -3.04 -24.45 -13.12
CA ASN A 94 -2.16 -25.23 -13.97
C ASN A 94 -2.96 -26.34 -14.67
N SER A 95 -2.51 -26.74 -15.85
CA SER A 95 -3.10 -27.86 -16.57
C SER A 95 -3.07 -29.13 -15.72
N GLY A 96 -4.18 -29.87 -15.71
CA GLY A 96 -4.33 -31.09 -14.91
C GLY A 96 -4.68 -30.85 -13.43
N ALA A 97 -5.04 -29.63 -13.03
CA ALA A 97 -5.67 -29.40 -11.74
C ALA A 97 -6.94 -30.26 -11.60
N GLY A 98 -6.92 -31.19 -10.65
CA GLY A 98 -7.99 -32.16 -10.42
C GLY A 98 -9.01 -31.74 -9.36
N ASP A 99 -9.72 -32.72 -8.82
CA ASP A 99 -10.61 -32.51 -7.68
C ASP A 99 -9.79 -32.26 -6.41
N GLY A 100 -10.27 -31.36 -5.55
CA GLY A 100 -9.58 -31.02 -4.30
C GLY A 100 -9.96 -29.66 -3.74
N VAL A 101 -9.37 -29.32 -2.60
CA VAL A 101 -9.42 -27.97 -2.03
C VAL A 101 -8.20 -27.19 -2.50
N TYR A 102 -8.44 -25.96 -2.93
CA TYR A 102 -7.43 -25.03 -3.38
C TYR A 102 -7.36 -23.84 -2.44
N THR A 103 -6.15 -23.47 -2.05
CA THR A 103 -5.88 -22.26 -1.26
C THR A 103 -5.31 -21.19 -2.18
N VAL A 104 -5.96 -20.03 -2.24
CA VAL A 104 -5.45 -18.86 -2.94
C VAL A 104 -4.85 -17.93 -1.90
N THR A 105 -3.53 -17.72 -1.97
CA THR A 105 -2.79 -16.77 -1.12
C THR A 105 -2.39 -15.59 -1.98
N TRP A 106 -2.76 -14.38 -1.57
CA TRP A 106 -2.50 -13.14 -2.30
C TRP A 106 -1.57 -12.22 -1.51
N TYR A 107 -0.83 -11.41 -2.26
CA TYR A 107 0.08 -10.36 -1.79
C TYR A 107 -0.20 -9.10 -2.61
N ALA A 108 -0.19 -7.96 -1.94
CA ALA A 108 -0.41 -6.67 -2.58
C ALA A 108 0.50 -5.60 -1.98
N LEU A 109 1.05 -4.77 -2.86
CA LEU A 109 1.75 -3.54 -2.52
C LEU A 109 0.96 -2.35 -3.11
N THR A 110 0.55 -1.41 -2.29
CA THR A 110 -0.07 -0.15 -2.75
C THR A 110 1.04 0.83 -3.20
N PRO A 111 0.92 1.46 -4.39
CA PRO A 111 1.95 2.36 -4.90
C PRO A 111 2.03 3.70 -4.15
N ASP A 112 0.90 4.15 -3.56
CA ASP A 112 0.78 5.49 -2.97
C ASP A 112 1.50 5.63 -1.62
N ASP A 113 1.44 4.61 -0.77
CA ASP A 113 1.98 4.63 0.59
C ASP A 113 2.93 3.45 0.90
N ASN A 114 3.23 2.63 -0.11
CA ASN A 114 4.02 1.40 0.03
C ASN A 114 3.45 0.39 1.05
N GLY A 115 2.14 0.47 1.32
CA GLY A 115 1.40 -0.46 2.16
C GLY A 115 1.46 -1.89 1.62
N LYS A 116 1.82 -2.84 2.50
CA LYS A 116 1.88 -4.26 2.17
C LYS A 116 0.76 -5.00 2.86
N SER A 117 0.06 -5.82 2.10
CA SER A 117 -1.02 -6.65 2.62
C SER A 117 -0.97 -8.04 2.00
N SER A 118 -1.46 -9.01 2.76
CA SER A 118 -1.61 -10.37 2.28
C SER A 118 -2.82 -11.01 2.93
N GLY A 119 -3.29 -12.08 2.31
CA GLY A 119 -4.39 -12.87 2.85
C GLY A 119 -4.58 -14.14 2.06
N SER A 120 -5.55 -14.94 2.47
CA SER A 120 -5.89 -16.16 1.76
C SER A 120 -7.37 -16.51 1.89
N PHE A 121 -7.84 -17.31 0.94
CA PHE A 121 -9.15 -17.95 0.99
C PHE A 121 -9.06 -19.32 0.31
N THR A 122 -10.08 -20.16 0.51
CA THR A 122 -10.15 -21.48 -0.12
C THR A 122 -11.40 -21.62 -0.98
N PHE A 123 -11.29 -22.42 -2.03
CA PHE A 123 -12.44 -22.94 -2.78
C PHE A 123 -12.20 -24.43 -3.07
N GLY A 124 -13.27 -25.16 -3.34
CA GLY A 124 -13.19 -26.59 -3.64
C GLY A 124 -13.64 -26.92 -5.05
N VAL A 125 -13.02 -27.91 -5.68
CA VAL A 125 -13.48 -28.55 -6.91
C VAL A 125 -13.91 -29.97 -6.53
N ASN A 126 -15.20 -30.26 -6.65
CA ASN A 126 -15.87 -31.48 -6.20
C ASN A 126 -15.69 -31.84 -4.72
N LYS A 127 -15.04 -30.98 -3.94
CA LYS A 127 -14.78 -31.14 -2.51
C LYS A 127 -15.25 -29.91 -1.74
N ASP A 128 -15.70 -30.10 -0.51
CA ASP A 128 -16.06 -28.99 0.38
C ASP A 128 -14.77 -28.36 0.96
N PRO A 129 -14.50 -27.06 0.74
CA PRO A 129 -13.33 -26.38 1.28
C PRO A 129 -13.38 -26.15 2.80
N GLY A 130 -14.55 -26.32 3.44
CA GLY A 130 -14.73 -26.11 4.86
C GLY A 130 -14.61 -24.64 5.29
N ALA A 131 -14.22 -24.44 6.56
CA ALA A 131 -14.10 -23.11 7.14
C ALA A 131 -13.00 -22.30 6.43
N GLN A 132 -13.27 -21.02 6.17
CA GLN A 132 -12.29 -20.13 5.56
C GLN A 132 -11.13 -19.83 6.52
N PRO A 133 -9.90 -19.68 5.99
CA PRO A 133 -8.79 -19.15 6.77
C PRO A 133 -9.22 -17.87 7.47
N THR A 134 -9.11 -17.82 8.80
CA THR A 134 -9.29 -16.56 9.52
C THR A 134 -8.03 -15.74 9.30
N ALA A 135 -8.18 -14.50 8.84
CA ALA A 135 -7.07 -13.57 8.72
C ALA A 135 -6.36 -13.45 10.07
N ALA A 136 -5.12 -13.92 10.17
CA ALA A 136 -4.28 -13.62 11.32
C ALA A 136 -3.97 -12.11 11.30
N PRO A 137 -3.94 -11.42 12.45
CA PRO A 137 -3.45 -10.06 12.52
C PRO A 137 -2.01 -10.06 12.02
N HIS A 138 -1.78 -9.48 10.83
CA HIS A 138 -0.44 -9.24 10.35
C HIS A 138 -0.04 -7.86 10.84
N ASP A 139 0.41 -7.79 12.10
CA ASP A 139 1.26 -6.69 12.51
C ASP A 139 2.56 -6.80 11.70
N GLU A 140 2.86 -5.69 11.06
CA GLU A 140 4.12 -5.31 10.44
C GLU A 140 5.34 -5.86 11.19
N ALA A 141 5.85 -7.01 10.73
CA ALA A 141 7.23 -7.37 11.00
C ALA A 141 8.10 -6.60 10.00
N GLU A 142 8.36 -5.34 10.33
CA GLU A 142 9.55 -4.62 9.89
C GLU A 142 10.74 -5.58 10.03
N PRO A 143 11.51 -5.89 8.97
CA PRO A 143 12.74 -6.63 9.15
C PRO A 143 13.70 -5.72 9.90
N THR A 144 13.73 -5.89 11.22
CA THR A 144 14.78 -5.37 12.08
C THR A 144 16.11 -5.76 11.45
N ALA A 145 16.85 -4.75 10.99
CA ALA A 145 18.19 -4.91 10.48
C ALA A 145 19.06 -5.55 11.58
N ALA A 146 19.29 -6.86 11.48
CA ALA A 146 20.32 -7.55 12.25
C ALA A 146 21.68 -7.20 11.62
N SER A 147 22.22 -6.05 12.03
CA SER A 147 23.65 -5.77 11.94
C SER A 147 24.39 -6.64 12.96
N ALA A 148 25.10 -7.67 12.48
CA ALA A 148 26.42 -8.09 12.98
C ALA A 148 26.87 -9.39 12.31
N ALA A 149 27.96 -9.29 11.53
CA ALA A 149 29.14 -10.18 11.49
C ALA A 149 29.63 -10.41 10.06
N GLN A 150 30.52 -9.53 9.62
CA GLN A 150 31.42 -9.75 8.50
C GLN A 150 32.57 -10.68 8.95
N PRO A 151 32.89 -11.75 8.20
CA PRO A 151 34.21 -12.36 8.25
C PRO A 151 35.12 -11.71 7.21
N THR A 152 36.26 -11.25 7.70
CA THR A 152 37.45 -10.82 6.98
C THR A 152 37.99 -11.96 6.11
N ALA A 153 38.29 -11.70 4.84
CA ALA A 153 39.26 -12.48 4.08
C ALA A 153 40.01 -11.59 3.08
N THR A 154 41.25 -11.31 3.45
CA THR A 154 42.33 -10.73 2.64
C THR A 154 42.70 -11.67 1.49
N GLY A 155 42.84 -11.14 0.28
CA GLY A 155 43.40 -11.85 -0.87
C GLY A 155 43.81 -10.87 -1.98
N SER A 156 45.11 -10.83 -2.23
CA SER A 156 45.87 -9.82 -2.98
C SER A 156 46.03 -10.14 -4.47
N ALA A 157 46.19 -9.08 -5.28
CA ALA A 157 46.79 -8.98 -6.63
C ALA A 157 45.98 -9.58 -7.81
N ALA A 158 45.91 -8.98 -9.01
CA ALA A 158 46.72 -7.95 -9.64
C ALA A 158 45.94 -7.17 -10.72
N GLN A 159 46.36 -5.92 -10.94
CA GLN A 159 46.01 -5.04 -12.06
C GLN A 159 46.81 -5.40 -13.32
N PRO A 160 46.25 -5.15 -14.52
CA PRO A 160 46.99 -4.37 -15.51
C PRO A 160 46.21 -3.16 -16.05
N THR A 161 47.01 -2.16 -16.44
CA THR A 161 46.70 -0.78 -16.84
C THR A 161 46.26 -0.65 -18.31
N ALA A 162 45.46 0.41 -18.58
CA ALA A 162 45.38 1.28 -19.78
C ALA A 162 43.95 1.37 -20.35
N ALA A 163 43.21 2.46 -20.08
CA ALA A 163 43.25 3.78 -20.71
C ALA A 163 42.36 3.88 -21.97
N ALA A 164 41.22 4.58 -21.84
CA ALA A 164 40.70 5.53 -22.82
C ALA A 164 39.47 6.25 -22.22
N ALA A 165 39.50 7.57 -22.32
CA ALA A 165 38.47 8.50 -21.90
C ALA A 165 37.16 8.34 -22.69
N HIS A 166 36.04 8.72 -22.08
CA HIS A 166 34.95 9.47 -22.72
C HIS A 166 34.18 10.26 -21.65
N ASP A 167 34.29 11.58 -21.75
CA ASP A 167 33.39 12.54 -21.12
C ASP A 167 31.97 12.34 -21.65
N HIS A 168 30.98 12.29 -20.77
CA HIS A 168 29.61 12.70 -21.08
C HIS A 168 28.96 13.23 -19.80
N ASP A 169 29.15 14.54 -19.58
CA ASP A 169 28.17 15.37 -18.90
C ASP A 169 26.84 15.28 -19.69
N ALA A 170 25.80 14.80 -19.04
CA ALA A 170 24.42 14.99 -19.46
C ALA A 170 23.53 15.07 -18.22
N GLU A 171 23.14 16.30 -17.89
CA GLU A 171 22.10 16.59 -16.91
C GLU A 171 20.83 15.76 -17.18
N PRO A 172 20.14 15.24 -16.16
CA PRO A 172 18.75 14.84 -16.32
C PRO A 172 17.89 16.11 -16.45
N GLY A 173 17.49 16.41 -17.69
CA GLY A 173 16.49 17.42 -18.00
C GLY A 173 15.22 17.20 -17.19
N THR A 174 14.89 18.17 -16.36
CA THR A 174 13.65 18.20 -15.59
C THR A 174 12.49 18.49 -16.54
N LEU A 175 11.66 17.47 -16.81
CA LEU A 175 10.40 17.67 -17.51
C LEU A 175 9.45 18.50 -16.63
N PRO A 176 8.76 19.53 -17.18
CA PRO A 176 7.76 20.27 -16.42
C PRO A 176 6.54 19.37 -16.14
N LYS A 177 6.23 19.16 -14.85
CA LYS A 177 4.91 18.67 -14.45
C LYS A 177 3.89 19.78 -14.74
N THR A 178 3.14 19.64 -15.82
CA THR A 178 1.93 20.43 -16.06
C THR A 178 0.74 19.58 -15.63
N GLY A 179 0.43 19.64 -14.33
CA GLY A 179 -0.83 19.23 -13.75
C GLY A 179 -1.37 20.45 -13.01
N ALA A 180 -2.40 21.07 -13.57
CA ALA A 180 -2.98 22.30 -13.06
C ALA A 180 -3.71 22.03 -11.72
N GLY A 181 -3.29 22.74 -10.67
CA GLY A 181 -4.23 23.40 -9.76
C GLY A 181 -4.84 22.63 -8.60
N ASP A 182 -4.11 21.73 -7.92
CA ASP A 182 -4.48 21.37 -6.56
C ASP A 182 -4.00 22.44 -5.59
N THR A 183 -4.86 23.42 -5.31
CA THR A 183 -4.75 24.19 -4.07
C THR A 183 -4.71 23.18 -2.92
N PRO A 184 -3.61 23.02 -2.18
CA PRO A 184 -3.63 22.12 -1.04
C PRO A 184 -4.62 22.70 -0.06
N LEU A 185 -5.66 21.95 0.31
CA LEU A 185 -6.57 22.31 1.40
C LEU A 185 -5.78 22.62 2.69
N ALA A 186 -4.55 22.09 2.83
CA ALA A 186 -3.58 22.49 3.86
C ALA A 186 -3.20 23.98 3.84
N GLY A 187 -3.12 24.60 2.66
CA GLY A 187 -2.87 26.04 2.51
C GLY A 187 -4.01 26.90 3.04
N ILE A 188 -5.26 26.45 2.90
CA ILE A 188 -6.43 27.15 3.44
C ILE A 188 -6.40 27.15 4.98
N PHE A 189 -6.00 26.04 5.61
CA PHE A 189 -5.87 25.98 7.07
C PHE A 189 -4.77 26.90 7.62
N LEU A 190 -3.64 27.03 6.92
CA LEU A 190 -2.56 27.94 7.30
C LEU A 190 -2.98 29.41 7.13
N VAL A 191 -3.70 29.73 6.05
CA VAL A 191 -4.27 31.07 5.82
C VAL A 191 -5.33 31.41 6.87
N VAL A 192 -6.23 30.49 7.23
CA VAL A 192 -7.21 30.69 8.30
C VAL A 192 -6.51 30.89 9.65
N ALA A 193 -5.48 30.10 9.96
CA ALA A 193 -4.70 30.27 11.19
C ALA A 193 -3.99 31.64 11.25
N LEU A 194 -3.37 32.08 10.15
CA LEU A 194 -2.73 33.40 10.07
C LEU A 194 -3.75 34.55 10.19
N LEU A 195 -4.92 34.42 9.56
CA LEU A 195 -6.00 35.43 9.65
C LEU A 195 -6.55 35.54 11.08
N LEU A 196 -6.67 34.43 11.81
CA LEU A 196 -7.11 34.44 13.21
C LEU A 196 -6.05 35.07 14.14
N VAL A 197 -4.77 34.80 13.90
CA VAL A 197 -3.66 35.41 14.66
C VAL A 197 -3.57 36.92 14.39
N ALA A 198 -3.67 37.33 13.12
CA ALA A 198 -3.66 38.74 12.74
C ALA A 198 -4.88 39.50 13.30
N GLY A 199 -6.08 38.92 13.19
CA GLY A 199 -7.31 39.48 13.77
C GLY A 199 -7.22 39.64 15.28
N GLY A 200 -6.64 38.66 15.98
CA GLY A 200 -6.38 38.73 17.42
C GLY A 200 -5.42 39.84 17.82
N LEU A 201 -4.40 40.11 17.00
CA LEU A 201 -3.41 41.17 17.26
C LEU A 201 -3.99 42.58 17.05
N VAL A 202 -4.84 42.77 16.04
CA VAL A 202 -5.52 44.04 15.73
C VAL A 202 -6.56 44.39 16.81
N LEU A 203 -7.34 43.42 17.30
CA LEU A 203 -8.27 43.62 18.42
C LEU A 203 -7.54 43.98 19.73
N ARG A 204 -6.33 43.45 19.93
CA ARG A 204 -5.50 43.78 21.09
C ARG A 204 -4.95 45.20 21.02
N ARG A 205 -4.54 45.66 19.83
CA ARG A 205 -4.04 47.04 19.62
C ARG A 205 -5.15 48.08 19.75
N SER A 206 -6.31 47.86 19.13
CA SER A 206 -7.45 48.80 19.20
C SER A 206 -7.97 48.99 20.63
N ARG A 207 -7.97 47.94 21.46
CA ARG A 207 -8.34 48.04 22.89
C ARG A 207 -7.29 48.75 23.76
N ASN A 208 -6.03 48.80 23.33
CA ASN A 208 -4.97 49.51 24.03
C ASN A 208 -4.88 50.98 23.62
N SER A 209 -5.34 51.35 22.43
CA SER A 209 -5.38 52.75 21.95
C SER A 209 -6.62 53.53 22.41
N ALA A 210 -7.62 52.85 23.00
CA ALA A 210 -8.84 53.45 23.54
C ALA A 210 -8.79 53.65 25.07
N ARG A 211 -7.60 53.64 25.66
CA ARG A 211 -7.32 53.96 27.07
C ARG A 211 -6.28 55.06 27.11
#